data_AF-A0A937TZ51-F1
#
_entry.id   AF-A0A937TZ51-F1
#
_cell.length_a   1.000
_cell.length_b   1.000
_cell.length_c   1.000
_cell.angle_alpha   90.00
_cell.angle_beta   90.00
_cell.angle_gamma   90.00
#
_symmetry.space_group_name_H-M   'P 1'
#
loop_
_entity.id
_entity.type
_entity.pdbx_description
1 polymer ?
#
loop_
_entity_poly.entity_id
_entity_poly.type
_entity_poly.pdbx_seq_one_letter_code
_entity_poly.pdbx_strand_id
1 'polypeptide(L)'
;MPTTIKIDPLTRIEGHLSIEVTVEIVDGKQQVVDAKSSGTMFRGFENILKGRDPLDAPHYTQRICGVCPVSHGMASCLNLESALGVDIPDNGRILRNLVLGANFIMSHVLHFYHLAALDYINTEDAIPMPPWVPAYVTPDMVTGETAATLVEHYVEALAMRRKAHQMGAIFGGKLPCAPSFVPGGCTEVVTEDKIDAFGTLLAEQQAFINNVYIPDVKLVAGAFVKGGKKPRRG
;
A
#
# COMPACT_ATOMS: atom_id res chain seq x y z
N MET A 1 -23.94 28.46 -10.62
CA MET A 1 -23.86 27.54 -11.76
C MET A 1 -22.95 26.38 -11.36
N PRO A 2 -23.27 25.14 -11.72
CA PRO A 2 -22.40 23.99 -11.48
C PRO A 2 -21.05 24.17 -12.17
N THR A 3 -19.98 23.79 -11.48
CA THR A 3 -18.62 23.77 -12.02
C THR A 3 -18.12 22.33 -12.04
N THR A 4 -17.71 21.85 -13.22
CA THR A 4 -17.08 20.54 -13.37
C THR A 4 -15.57 20.69 -13.30
N ILE A 5 -14.93 19.91 -12.43
CA ILE A 5 -13.48 19.87 -12.22
C ILE A 5 -13.00 18.46 -12.58
N LYS A 6 -12.00 18.37 -13.45
CA LYS A 6 -11.36 17.10 -13.84
C LYS A 6 -9.95 17.03 -13.25
N ILE A 7 -9.68 15.96 -12.51
CA ILE A 7 -8.37 15.62 -11.92
C ILE A 7 -7.82 14.44 -12.72
N ASP A 8 -6.89 14.73 -13.63
CA ASP A 8 -6.28 13.77 -14.54
C ASP A 8 -4.90 14.28 -14.96
N PRO A 9 -3.79 13.67 -14.49
CA PRO A 9 -3.75 12.41 -13.73
C PRO A 9 -4.09 12.60 -12.23
N LEU A 10 -4.71 11.59 -11.61
CA LEU A 10 -4.65 11.43 -10.16
C LEU A 10 -3.26 10.87 -9.78
N THR A 11 -2.50 11.62 -9.00
CA THR A 11 -1.12 11.27 -8.62
C THR A 11 -1.05 10.60 -7.24
N ARG A 12 0.14 10.10 -6.86
CA ARG A 12 0.38 9.37 -5.59
C ARG A 12 -0.55 8.16 -5.39
N ILE A 13 -0.88 7.48 -6.49
CA ILE A 13 -1.56 6.19 -6.51
C ILE A 13 -0.78 5.21 -7.40
N GLU A 14 -1.17 3.95 -7.38
CA GLU A 14 -0.72 2.98 -8.40
C GLU A 14 -1.62 3.08 -9.64
N GLY A 15 -1.03 2.97 -10.83
CA GLY A 15 -1.75 2.93 -12.09
C GLY A 15 -2.27 4.29 -12.57
N HIS A 16 -3.39 4.26 -13.28
CA HIS A 16 -3.98 5.44 -13.92
C HIS A 16 -5.45 5.59 -13.55
N LEU A 17 -5.78 6.74 -12.95
CA LEU A 17 -7.13 7.09 -12.55
C LEU A 17 -7.42 8.55 -12.93
N SER A 18 -8.63 8.77 -13.44
CA SER A 18 -9.21 10.10 -13.64
C SER A 18 -10.45 10.25 -12.77
N ILE A 19 -10.53 11.36 -12.04
CA ILE A 19 -11.69 11.73 -11.23
C ILE A 19 -12.29 13.01 -11.81
N GLU A 20 -13.60 12.98 -12.10
CA GLU A 20 -14.37 14.16 -12.48
C GLU A 20 -15.41 14.44 -11.39
N VAL A 21 -15.44 15.66 -10.87
CA VAL A 21 -16.43 16.08 -9.86
C VAL A 21 -17.20 17.29 -10.35
N THR A 22 -18.50 17.30 -10.09
CA THR A 22 -19.35 18.48 -10.29
C THR A 22 -19.65 19.11 -8.94
N VAL A 23 -19.32 20.39 -8.80
CA VAL A 23 -19.48 21.16 -7.57
C VAL A 23 -20.59 22.20 -7.75
N GLU A 24 -21.50 22.25 -6.78
CA GLU A 24 -22.59 23.22 -6.71
C GLU A 24 -22.65 23.90 -5.34
N ILE A 25 -23.42 24.99 -5.26
CA ILE A 25 -23.79 25.61 -3.98
C ILE A 25 -25.11 25.00 -3.51
N VAL A 26 -25.05 24.22 -2.45
CA VAL A 26 -26.22 23.62 -1.79
C VAL A 26 -26.29 24.19 -0.37
N ASP A 27 -27.41 24.81 -0.02
CA ASP A 27 -27.63 25.51 1.26
C ASP A 27 -26.54 26.53 1.61
N GLY A 28 -26.09 27.28 0.60
CA GLY A 28 -25.06 28.30 0.76
C GLY A 28 -23.63 27.76 0.93
N LYS A 29 -23.40 26.45 0.75
CA LYS A 29 -22.07 25.81 0.86
C LYS A 29 -21.69 25.11 -0.44
N GLN A 30 -20.41 25.16 -0.80
CA GLN A 30 -19.88 24.34 -1.89
C GLN A 30 -19.97 22.86 -1.51
N GLN A 31 -20.56 22.06 -2.39
CA GLN A 31 -20.72 20.61 -2.21
C GLN A 31 -20.47 19.90 -3.55
N VAL A 32 -19.85 18.72 -3.48
CA VAL A 32 -19.78 17.80 -4.62
C VAL A 32 -21.15 17.16 -4.78
N VAL A 33 -21.80 17.37 -5.93
CA VAL A 33 -23.13 16.83 -6.26
C VAL A 33 -23.08 15.63 -7.21
N ASP A 34 -21.97 15.47 -7.93
CA ASP A 34 -21.69 14.30 -8.79
C ASP A 34 -20.18 14.01 -8.78
N ALA A 35 -19.83 12.73 -8.86
CA ALA A 35 -18.44 12.26 -8.91
C ALA A 35 -18.33 11.02 -9.80
N LYS A 36 -17.44 11.07 -10.78
CA LYS A 36 -17.15 9.97 -11.71
C LYS A 36 -15.71 9.50 -11.53
N SER A 37 -15.53 8.19 -11.50
CA SER A 37 -14.24 7.52 -11.37
C SER A 37 -13.96 6.68 -12.60
N SER A 38 -12.88 6.98 -13.31
CA SER A 38 -12.50 6.31 -14.56
C SER A 38 -11.11 5.70 -14.45
N GLY A 39 -11.02 4.37 -14.44
CA GLY A 39 -9.74 3.67 -14.62
C GLY A 39 -9.28 3.80 -16.06
N THR A 40 -8.16 4.47 -16.31
CA THR A 40 -7.72 4.86 -17.66
C THR A 40 -6.65 3.91 -18.23
N MET A 41 -6.52 2.70 -17.67
CA MET A 41 -5.60 1.67 -18.15
C MET A 41 -6.25 0.28 -18.20
N PHE A 42 -5.79 -0.54 -19.14
CA PHE A 42 -6.18 -1.94 -19.26
C PHE A 42 -5.02 -2.78 -19.82
N ARG A 43 -4.83 -3.99 -19.27
CA ARG A 43 -3.81 -4.96 -19.74
C ARG A 43 -4.38 -6.35 -20.09
N GLY A 44 -5.55 -6.71 -19.57
CA GLY A 44 -6.25 -7.94 -19.96
C GLY A 44 -5.61 -9.25 -19.51
N PHE A 45 -5.13 -9.34 -18.25
CA PHE A 45 -4.53 -10.56 -17.70
C PHE A 45 -5.45 -11.79 -17.81
N GLU A 46 -6.78 -11.63 -17.71
CA GLU A 46 -7.72 -12.76 -17.85
C GLU A 46 -7.67 -13.38 -19.25
N ASN A 47 -7.50 -12.56 -20.28
CA ASN A 47 -7.32 -13.05 -21.64
C ASN A 47 -5.93 -13.63 -21.86
N ILE A 48 -4.89 -13.03 -21.27
CA ILE A 48 -3.51 -13.54 -21.35
C ILE A 48 -3.41 -14.94 -20.76
N LEU A 49 -4.19 -15.26 -19.73
CA LEU A 49 -4.16 -16.57 -19.06
C LEU A 49 -4.89 -17.68 -19.85
N LYS A 50 -5.74 -17.35 -20.83
CA LYS A 50 -6.45 -18.37 -21.62
C LYS A 50 -5.45 -19.24 -22.38
N GLY A 51 -5.58 -20.56 -22.23
CA GLY A 51 -4.73 -21.55 -22.91
C GLY A 51 -3.31 -21.68 -22.36
N ARG A 52 -2.97 -20.98 -21.26
CA ARG A 52 -1.69 -21.18 -20.56
C ARG A 52 -1.76 -22.38 -19.64
N ASP A 53 -0.59 -22.91 -19.31
CA ASP A 53 -0.47 -23.89 -18.23
C ASP A 53 -0.97 -23.23 -16.92
N PRO A 54 -1.94 -23.85 -16.21
CA PRO A 54 -2.43 -23.32 -14.94
C PRO A 54 -1.33 -23.08 -13.91
N LEU A 55 -0.26 -23.88 -13.90
CA LEU A 55 0.84 -23.77 -12.93
C LEU A 55 1.65 -22.48 -13.10
N ASP A 56 1.64 -21.88 -14.28
CA ASP A 56 2.29 -20.60 -14.53
C ASP A 56 1.49 -19.41 -14.00
N ALA A 57 0.19 -19.57 -13.75
CA ALA A 57 -0.72 -18.47 -13.44
C ALA A 57 -0.24 -17.61 -12.25
N PRO A 58 0.25 -18.15 -11.12
CA PRO A 58 0.78 -17.34 -10.02
C PRO A 58 1.94 -16.42 -10.42
N HIS A 59 2.72 -16.78 -11.44
CA HIS A 59 3.78 -15.92 -11.93
C HIS A 59 3.21 -14.78 -12.78
N TYR A 60 2.21 -15.04 -13.63
CA TYR A 60 1.54 -14.00 -14.41
C TYR A 60 0.74 -13.03 -13.52
N THR A 61 -0.10 -13.54 -12.61
CA THR A 61 -1.00 -12.70 -11.81
C THR A 61 -0.24 -11.75 -10.89
N GLN A 62 0.94 -12.11 -10.39
CA GLN A 62 1.78 -11.20 -9.61
C GLN A 62 2.20 -9.94 -10.38
N ARG A 63 2.15 -9.94 -11.72
CA ARG A 63 2.48 -8.77 -12.55
C ARG A 63 1.26 -7.88 -12.78
N ILE A 64 0.10 -8.23 -12.22
CA ILE A 64 -1.05 -7.33 -12.19
C ILE A 64 -0.70 -6.08 -11.39
N CYS A 65 -0.05 -6.16 -10.24
CA CYS A 65 0.34 -4.97 -9.48
C CYS A 65 1.72 -5.11 -8.84
N GLY A 66 2.56 -4.08 -8.98
CA GLY A 66 3.88 -4.05 -8.34
C GLY A 66 3.85 -3.68 -6.86
N VAL A 67 2.75 -3.11 -6.37
CA VAL A 67 2.55 -2.71 -4.96
C VAL A 67 1.95 -3.85 -4.12
N CYS A 68 0.96 -4.56 -4.67
CA CYS A 68 0.35 -5.75 -4.04
C CYS A 68 0.57 -7.04 -4.86
N PRO A 69 1.81 -7.38 -5.27
CA PRO A 69 2.03 -8.55 -6.11
C PRO A 69 1.71 -9.85 -5.38
N VAL A 70 2.11 -9.96 -4.11
CA VAL A 70 2.03 -11.21 -3.32
C VAL A 70 0.58 -11.69 -3.16
N SER A 71 -0.38 -10.78 -2.99
CA SER A 71 -1.80 -11.16 -2.88
C SER A 71 -2.34 -11.78 -4.17
N HIS A 72 -1.94 -11.28 -5.34
CA HIS A 72 -2.30 -11.89 -6.63
C HIS A 72 -1.67 -13.27 -6.83
N GLY A 73 -0.42 -13.45 -6.41
CA GLY A 73 0.25 -14.75 -6.43
C GLY A 73 -0.44 -15.75 -5.50
N MET A 74 -0.72 -15.32 -4.27
CA MET A 74 -1.42 -16.14 -3.27
C MET A 74 -2.82 -16.55 -3.72
N ALA A 75 -3.62 -15.59 -4.21
CA ALA A 75 -4.98 -15.88 -4.69
C ALA A 75 -4.96 -16.87 -5.86
N SER A 76 -3.99 -16.76 -6.76
CA SER A 76 -3.81 -17.70 -7.87
C SER A 76 -3.49 -19.11 -7.38
N CYS A 77 -2.54 -19.25 -6.44
CA CYS A 77 -2.22 -20.55 -5.84
C CYS A 77 -3.43 -21.17 -5.13
N LEU A 78 -4.13 -20.39 -4.29
CA LEU A 78 -5.30 -20.86 -3.55
C LEU A 78 -6.43 -21.32 -4.50
N ASN A 79 -6.65 -20.59 -5.58
CA ASN A 79 -7.64 -20.96 -6.59
C ASN A 79 -7.28 -22.28 -7.29
N LEU A 80 -6.01 -22.46 -7.67
CA LEU A 80 -5.54 -23.70 -8.30
C LEU A 80 -5.58 -24.89 -7.36
N GLU A 81 -5.19 -24.70 -6.09
CA GLU A 81 -5.28 -25.72 -5.04
C GLU A 81 -6.73 -26.16 -4.81
N SER A 82 -7.65 -25.20 -4.74
CA SER A 82 -9.09 -25.49 -4.63
C SER A 82 -9.63 -26.22 -5.86
N ALA A 83 -9.20 -25.84 -7.07
CA ALA A 83 -9.65 -26.48 -8.30
C ALA A 83 -9.10 -27.91 -8.47
N LEU A 84 -7.89 -28.16 -7.97
CA LEU A 84 -7.23 -29.47 -8.03
C LEU A 84 -7.56 -30.37 -6.83
N GLY A 85 -8.16 -29.84 -5.77
CA GLY A 85 -8.43 -30.57 -4.53
C GLY A 85 -7.13 -30.94 -3.77
N VAL A 86 -6.14 -30.05 -3.79
CA VAL A 86 -4.83 -30.26 -3.17
C VAL A 86 -4.73 -29.51 -1.84
N ASP A 87 -4.46 -30.24 -0.77
CA ASP A 87 -4.06 -29.66 0.51
C ASP A 87 -2.56 -29.41 0.54
N ILE A 88 -2.15 -28.23 1.03
CA ILE A 88 -0.74 -27.85 1.12
C ILE A 88 -0.16 -28.21 2.49
N PRO A 89 1.14 -28.54 2.59
CA PRO A 89 1.81 -28.70 3.88
C PRO A 89 1.74 -27.41 4.72
N ASP A 90 1.63 -27.56 6.04
CA ASP A 90 1.53 -26.43 6.96
C ASP A 90 2.68 -25.44 6.83
N ASN A 91 3.92 -25.93 6.64
CA ASN A 91 5.07 -25.07 6.41
C ASN A 91 4.90 -24.20 5.15
N GLY A 92 4.33 -24.76 4.07
CA GLY A 92 4.02 -23.99 2.85
C GLY A 92 3.03 -22.87 3.11
N ARG A 93 1.97 -23.15 3.89
CA ARG A 93 0.98 -22.14 4.32
C ARG A 93 1.62 -21.05 5.19
N ILE A 94 2.44 -21.43 6.18
CA ILE A 94 3.12 -20.49 7.08
C ILE A 94 4.05 -19.56 6.30
N LEU A 95 4.88 -20.10 5.41
CA LEU A 95 5.80 -19.29 4.60
C LEU A 95 5.05 -18.27 3.74
N ARG A 96 3.95 -18.69 3.08
CA ARG A 96 3.11 -17.76 2.31
C ARG A 96 2.55 -16.64 3.18
N ASN A 97 2.08 -16.97 4.38
CA ASN A 97 1.58 -15.96 5.33
C ASN A 97 2.67 -14.98 5.78
N LEU A 98 3.89 -15.45 6.02
CA LEU A 98 5.01 -14.59 6.39
C LEU A 98 5.38 -13.62 5.26
N VAL A 99 5.46 -14.11 4.01
CA VAL A 99 5.75 -13.27 2.84
C VAL A 99 4.60 -12.27 2.58
N LEU A 100 3.34 -12.69 2.73
CA LEU A 100 2.19 -11.80 2.64
C LEU A 100 2.22 -10.72 3.74
N GLY A 101 2.51 -11.11 4.99
CA GLY A 101 2.62 -10.19 6.12
C GLY A 101 3.72 -9.15 5.91
N ALA A 102 4.86 -9.55 5.34
CA ALA A 102 5.92 -8.63 4.96
C ALA A 102 5.47 -7.64 3.87
N ASN A 103 4.75 -8.10 2.84
CA ASN A 103 4.18 -7.23 1.81
C ASN A 103 3.11 -6.29 2.37
N PHE A 104 2.31 -6.76 3.33
CA PHE A 104 1.29 -5.96 4.02
C PHE A 104 1.94 -4.78 4.76
N ILE A 105 2.96 -5.06 5.60
CA ILE A 105 3.71 -4.04 6.33
C ILE A 105 4.34 -3.03 5.35
N MET A 106 5.04 -3.54 4.33
CA MET A 106 5.64 -2.69 3.30
C MET A 106 4.62 -1.76 2.65
N SER A 107 3.47 -2.31 2.23
CA SER A 107 2.43 -1.56 1.54
C SER A 107 1.81 -0.48 2.41
N HIS A 108 1.62 -0.71 3.72
CA HIS A 108 1.03 0.26 4.63
C HIS A 108 2.00 1.40 4.96
N VAL A 109 3.28 1.07 5.20
CA VAL A 109 4.33 2.08 5.39
C VAL A 109 4.52 2.91 4.11
N LEU A 110 4.53 2.27 2.93
CA LEU A 110 4.55 2.97 1.65
C LEU A 110 3.35 3.91 1.52
N HIS A 111 2.13 3.40 1.72
CA HIS A 111 0.91 4.15 1.51
C HIS A 111 0.82 5.37 2.42
N PHE A 112 1.00 5.20 3.74
CA PHE A 112 0.86 6.32 4.65
C PHE A 112 1.86 7.42 4.35
N TYR A 113 3.16 7.13 4.36
CA TYR A 113 4.17 8.18 4.21
C TYR A 113 4.26 8.69 2.77
N HIS A 114 4.40 7.80 1.79
CA HIS A 114 4.82 8.19 0.43
C HIS A 114 3.66 8.50 -0.51
N LEU A 115 2.46 8.07 -0.16
CA LEU A 115 1.27 8.33 -0.95
C LEU A 115 0.36 9.35 -0.25
N ALA A 116 -0.01 9.12 1.00
CA ALA A 116 -1.07 9.90 1.66
C ALA A 116 -0.58 11.07 2.54
N ALA A 117 0.59 10.99 3.17
CA ALA A 117 1.00 11.95 4.21
C ALA A 117 1.08 13.40 3.69
N LEU A 118 1.47 13.58 2.43
CA LEU A 118 1.55 14.89 1.77
C LEU A 118 0.17 15.53 1.51
N ASP A 119 -0.94 14.82 1.73
CA ASP A 119 -2.28 15.43 1.78
C ASP A 119 -2.59 16.10 3.12
N TYR A 120 -1.78 15.83 4.15
CA TYR A 120 -2.03 16.26 5.52
C TYR A 120 -0.95 17.19 6.07
N ILE A 121 0.24 17.19 5.47
CA ILE A 121 1.42 17.91 5.97
C ILE A 121 1.75 19.07 5.02
N ASN A 122 1.87 20.26 5.57
CA ASN A 122 2.40 21.40 4.83
C ASN A 122 3.94 21.31 4.78
N THR A 123 4.48 21.17 3.58
CA THR A 123 5.93 21.06 3.33
C THR A 123 6.54 22.28 2.64
N GLU A 124 5.75 23.34 2.41
CA GLU A 124 6.16 24.53 1.63
C GLU A 124 7.38 25.24 2.25
N ASP A 125 7.38 25.42 3.57
CA ASP A 125 8.49 26.03 4.30
C ASP A 125 9.58 25.04 4.71
N ALA A 126 9.36 23.73 4.50
CA ALA A 126 10.26 22.69 4.98
C ALA A 126 11.36 22.37 3.96
N ILE A 127 10.99 22.07 2.70
CA ILE A 127 11.93 21.55 1.69
C ILE A 127 11.52 22.06 0.29
N PRO A 128 12.26 23.01 -0.32
CA PRO A 128 11.91 23.58 -1.63
C PRO A 128 12.46 22.74 -2.80
N MET A 129 12.19 21.43 -2.83
CA MET A 129 12.58 20.56 -3.95
C MET A 129 11.55 19.43 -4.22
N PRO A 130 11.58 18.76 -5.39
CA PRO A 130 10.73 17.59 -5.62
C PRO A 130 11.08 16.41 -4.70
N PRO A 131 10.12 15.57 -4.28
CA PRO A 131 8.69 15.60 -4.63
C PRO A 131 7.81 16.52 -3.76
N TRP A 132 8.39 17.33 -2.86
CA TRP A 132 7.64 18.20 -1.94
C TRP A 132 7.05 19.45 -2.61
N VAL A 133 7.60 19.87 -3.76
CA VAL A 133 7.05 20.96 -4.57
C VAL A 133 6.75 20.51 -6.00
N PRO A 134 5.67 21.01 -6.64
CA PRO A 134 4.65 21.91 -6.08
C PRO A 134 3.75 21.20 -5.04
N ALA A 135 3.44 21.90 -3.95
CA ALA A 135 2.51 21.42 -2.91
C ALA A 135 1.15 22.10 -3.05
N TYR A 136 0.09 21.37 -2.71
CA TYR A 136 -1.22 21.98 -2.47
C TYR A 136 -1.33 22.27 -0.98
N VAL A 137 -1.28 23.54 -0.59
CA VAL A 137 -1.35 23.94 0.82
C VAL A 137 -2.77 24.37 1.15
N THR A 138 -3.36 23.77 2.18
CA THR A 138 -4.65 24.20 2.75
C THR A 138 -4.48 24.63 4.21
N PRO A 139 -5.33 25.55 4.72
CA PRO A 139 -5.20 26.07 6.08
C PRO A 139 -5.37 25.02 7.20
N ASP A 140 -5.91 23.84 6.90
CA ASP A 140 -6.13 22.77 7.86
C ASP A 140 -5.02 21.71 7.90
N MET A 141 -3.92 21.90 7.15
CA MET A 141 -2.75 21.02 7.19
C MET A 141 -1.93 21.18 8.48
N VAL A 142 -1.19 20.12 8.83
CA VAL A 142 -0.19 20.13 9.90
C VAL A 142 1.00 21.00 9.47
N THR A 143 1.44 21.91 10.33
CA THR A 143 2.53 22.87 10.07
C THR A 143 3.57 22.88 11.19
N GLY A 144 4.65 23.65 11.00
CA GLY A 144 5.66 23.90 12.04
C GLY A 144 6.54 22.69 12.36
N GLU A 145 6.99 22.60 13.61
CA GLU A 145 7.91 21.55 14.07
C GLU A 145 7.33 20.13 13.87
N THR A 146 6.02 19.97 14.09
CA THR A 146 5.35 18.69 13.87
C THR A 146 5.39 18.25 12.41
N ALA A 147 5.22 19.18 11.46
CA ALA A 147 5.38 18.88 10.04
C ALA A 147 6.82 18.47 9.71
N ALA A 148 7.82 19.15 10.30
CA ALA A 148 9.23 18.79 10.11
C ALA A 148 9.54 17.37 10.61
N THR A 149 9.07 16.98 11.79
CA THR A 149 9.23 15.62 12.31
C THR A 149 8.58 14.57 11.41
N LEU A 150 7.36 14.83 10.91
CA LEU A 150 6.71 13.90 9.97
C LEU A 150 7.46 13.75 8.65
N VAL A 151 8.13 14.81 8.19
CA VAL A 151 9.01 14.77 7.01
C VAL A 151 10.27 13.96 7.28
N GLU A 152 10.83 14.01 8.49
CA GLU A 152 11.94 13.12 8.88
C GLU A 152 11.50 11.65 8.91
N HIS A 153 10.35 11.36 9.51
CA HIS A 153 9.77 10.01 9.53
C HIS A 153 9.40 9.50 8.13
N TYR A 154 9.00 10.38 7.21
CA TYR A 154 8.83 10.04 5.79
C TYR A 154 10.11 9.48 5.19
N VAL A 155 11.27 10.09 5.49
CA VAL A 155 12.57 9.61 5.00
C VAL A 155 12.97 8.30 5.68
N GLU A 156 12.75 8.16 6.98
CA GLU A 156 12.97 6.89 7.70
C GLU A 156 12.11 5.75 7.12
N ALA A 157 10.85 6.05 6.77
CA ALA A 157 9.92 5.10 6.19
C ALA A 157 10.42 4.51 4.86
N LEU A 158 11.25 5.22 4.07
CA LEU A 158 11.91 4.67 2.87
C LEU A 158 12.82 3.47 3.22
N ALA A 159 13.57 3.58 4.32
CA ALA A 159 14.44 2.52 4.79
C ALA A 159 13.61 1.35 5.34
N MET A 160 12.56 1.64 6.11
CA MET A 160 11.72 0.61 6.71
C MET A 160 10.90 -0.17 5.69
N ARG A 161 10.36 0.48 4.65
CA ARG A 161 9.70 -0.26 3.56
C ARG A 161 10.66 -1.16 2.78
N ARG A 162 11.93 -0.74 2.61
CA ARG A 162 12.98 -1.58 1.98
C ARG A 162 13.26 -2.81 2.84
N LYS A 163 13.41 -2.63 4.15
CA LYS A 163 13.62 -3.74 5.10
C LYS A 163 12.43 -4.70 5.11
N ALA A 164 11.20 -4.22 4.96
CA ALA A 164 10.02 -5.08 4.85
C ALA A 164 10.05 -5.95 3.57
N HIS A 165 10.54 -5.41 2.45
CA HIS A 165 10.83 -6.22 1.27
C HIS A 165 11.96 -7.24 1.50
N GLN A 166 13.04 -6.86 2.18
CA GLN A 166 14.12 -7.80 2.52
C GLN A 166 13.60 -8.94 3.39
N MET A 167 12.75 -8.62 4.37
CA MET A 167 12.10 -9.60 5.25
C MET A 167 11.25 -10.60 4.46
N GLY A 168 10.39 -10.11 3.57
CA GLY A 168 9.58 -10.98 2.72
C GLY A 168 10.41 -11.74 1.67
N ALA A 169 11.54 -11.19 1.20
CA ALA A 169 12.41 -11.85 0.25
C ALA A 169 13.14 -13.08 0.82
N ILE A 170 13.33 -13.17 2.14
CA ILE A 170 13.93 -14.35 2.80
C ILE A 170 13.16 -15.63 2.44
N PHE A 171 11.82 -15.55 2.41
CA PHE A 171 10.96 -16.69 2.06
C PHE A 171 10.29 -16.58 0.68
N GLY A 172 10.31 -15.37 0.11
CA GLY A 172 9.77 -15.06 -1.21
C GLY A 172 10.77 -15.27 -2.34
N GLY A 173 12.07 -15.43 -2.05
CA GLY A 173 13.18 -15.37 -2.99
C GLY A 173 13.54 -13.96 -3.45
N LYS A 174 12.52 -13.15 -3.79
CA LYS A 174 12.65 -11.71 -4.05
C LYS A 174 11.33 -10.98 -3.81
N LEU A 175 11.40 -9.68 -3.58
CA LEU A 175 10.27 -8.77 -3.66
C LEU A 175 10.64 -7.50 -4.44
N PRO A 176 9.73 -6.95 -5.28
CA PRO A 176 8.37 -7.42 -5.53
C PRO A 176 8.32 -8.69 -6.41
N CYS A 177 7.16 -9.36 -6.36
CA CYS A 177 6.85 -10.64 -7.02
C CYS A 177 7.68 -11.83 -6.52
N ALA A 178 7.12 -12.59 -5.58
CA ALA A 178 7.71 -13.78 -4.97
C ALA A 178 7.65 -15.00 -5.94
N PRO A 179 8.80 -15.44 -6.51
CA PRO A 179 8.85 -16.67 -7.31
C PRO A 179 8.60 -17.96 -6.50
N SER A 180 8.79 -17.94 -5.19
CA SER A 180 8.67 -19.16 -4.37
C SER A 180 7.23 -19.68 -4.21
N PHE A 181 6.24 -18.88 -4.62
CA PHE A 181 4.84 -19.25 -4.56
C PHE A 181 4.48 -20.14 -5.76
N VAL A 182 4.14 -21.40 -5.46
CA VAL A 182 3.70 -22.40 -6.46
C VAL A 182 2.46 -23.11 -5.95
N PRO A 183 1.52 -23.55 -6.79
CA PRO A 183 0.41 -24.40 -6.33
C PRO A 183 0.96 -25.62 -5.59
N GLY A 184 0.44 -25.92 -4.40
CA GLY A 184 0.95 -26.98 -3.52
C GLY A 184 1.84 -26.49 -2.37
N GLY A 185 2.21 -25.21 -2.32
CA GLY A 185 2.89 -24.62 -1.16
C GLY A 185 3.90 -23.51 -1.49
N CYS A 186 5.10 -23.65 -0.95
CA CYS A 186 6.21 -22.73 -1.16
C CYS A 186 7.47 -23.54 -1.47
N THR A 187 8.25 -23.14 -2.48
CA THR A 187 9.47 -23.86 -2.86
C THR A 187 10.67 -23.55 -1.97
N GLU A 188 10.52 -22.60 -1.04
CA GLU A 188 11.62 -22.14 -0.21
C GLU A 188 12.01 -23.15 0.87
N VAL A 189 13.32 -23.35 1.04
CA VAL A 189 13.86 -24.20 2.10
C VAL A 189 14.06 -23.37 3.37
N VAL A 190 13.46 -23.86 4.47
CA VAL A 190 13.56 -23.24 5.78
C VAL A 190 14.85 -23.70 6.48
N THR A 191 15.61 -22.72 6.99
CA THR A 191 16.79 -22.94 7.82
C THR A 191 16.69 -22.08 9.07
N GLU A 192 17.39 -22.45 10.13
CA GLU A 192 17.44 -21.68 11.39
C GLU A 192 17.91 -20.23 11.13
N ASP A 193 19.00 -20.07 10.37
CA ASP A 193 19.51 -18.74 9.98
C ASP A 193 18.46 -17.85 9.29
N LYS A 194 17.59 -18.42 8.45
CA LYS A 194 16.53 -17.66 7.78
C LYS A 194 15.42 -17.24 8.75
N ILE A 195 15.10 -18.10 9.72
CA ILE A 195 14.13 -17.78 10.77
C ILE A 195 14.65 -16.62 11.61
N ASP A 196 15.92 -16.66 12.02
CA ASP A 196 16.55 -15.61 12.81
C ASP A 196 16.67 -14.29 12.05
N ALA A 197 17.05 -14.36 10.76
CA ALA A 197 17.10 -13.19 9.88
C ALA A 197 15.71 -12.55 9.71
N PHE A 198 14.66 -13.35 9.54
CA PHE A 198 13.28 -12.86 9.45
C PHE A 198 12.85 -12.23 10.78
N GLY A 199 13.13 -12.89 11.90
CA GLY A 199 12.80 -12.40 13.24
C GLY A 199 13.47 -11.08 13.58
N THR A 200 14.74 -10.90 13.20
CA THR A 200 15.48 -9.65 13.38
C THR A 200 14.81 -8.50 12.62
N LEU A 201 14.52 -8.70 11.32
CA LEU A 201 13.85 -7.68 10.52
C LEU A 201 12.43 -7.39 11.03
N LEU A 202 11.70 -8.42 11.49
CA LEU A 202 10.37 -8.24 12.06
C LEU A 202 10.42 -7.38 13.32
N ALA A 203 11.39 -7.59 14.20
CA ALA A 203 11.56 -6.79 15.41
C ALA A 203 11.83 -5.31 15.06
N GLU A 204 12.65 -5.05 14.04
CA GLU A 204 12.87 -3.68 13.55
C GLU A 204 11.59 -3.06 12.99
N GLN A 205 10.80 -3.81 12.21
CA GLN A 205 9.50 -3.33 11.71
C GLN A 205 8.55 -3.02 12.86
N GLN A 206 8.46 -3.90 13.87
CA GLN A 206 7.58 -3.71 15.02
C GLN A 206 7.98 -2.47 15.83
N ALA A 207 9.28 -2.25 16.04
CA ALA A 207 9.78 -1.07 16.73
C ALA A 207 9.40 0.22 16.00
N PHE A 208 9.61 0.28 14.68
CA PHE A 208 9.20 1.42 13.86
C PHE A 208 7.68 1.62 13.88
N ILE A 209 6.91 0.54 13.73
CA ILE A 209 5.45 0.62 13.70
C ILE A 209 4.91 1.19 15.02
N ASN A 210 5.39 0.68 16.15
CA ASN A 210 4.88 1.05 17.46
C ASN A 210 5.32 2.44 17.91
N ASN A 211 6.55 2.84 17.55
CA ASN A 211 7.16 4.06 18.07
C ASN A 211 7.12 5.24 17.10
N VAL A 212 6.88 5.00 15.80
CA VAL A 212 6.89 6.03 14.75
C VAL A 212 5.57 6.02 13.97
N TYR A 213 5.26 4.93 13.26
CA TYR A 213 4.10 4.88 12.36
C TYR A 213 2.75 5.08 13.06
N ILE A 214 2.45 4.31 14.11
CA ILE A 214 1.17 4.43 14.84
C ILE A 214 1.05 5.80 15.53
N PRO A 215 2.07 6.32 16.23
CA PRO A 215 2.06 7.68 16.77
C PRO A 215 1.78 8.74 15.70
N ASP A 216 2.44 8.70 14.55
CA ASP A 216 2.24 9.66 13.46
C ASP A 216 0.82 9.60 12.90
N VAL A 217 0.27 8.40 12.66
CA VAL A 217 -1.11 8.23 12.21
C VAL A 217 -2.09 8.85 13.21
N LYS A 218 -1.88 8.63 14.51
CA LYS A 218 -2.73 9.20 15.57
C LYS A 218 -2.58 10.72 15.65
N LEU A 219 -1.37 11.23 15.47
CA LEU A 219 -1.08 12.66 15.47
C LEU A 219 -1.82 13.35 14.32
N VAL A 220 -1.66 12.83 13.09
CA VAL A 220 -2.35 13.34 11.92
C VAL A 220 -3.85 13.24 12.12
N ALA A 221 -4.38 12.07 12.50
CA ALA A 221 -5.80 11.91 12.76
C ALA A 221 -6.35 12.91 13.80
N GLY A 222 -5.57 13.20 14.85
CA GLY A 222 -5.92 14.18 15.89
C GLY A 222 -6.04 15.61 15.37
N ALA A 223 -5.21 16.00 14.40
CA ALA A 223 -5.24 17.33 13.79
C ALA A 223 -6.51 17.58 12.95
N PHE A 224 -7.09 16.54 12.35
CA PHE A 224 -8.24 16.65 11.43
C PHE A 224 -9.60 16.32 12.05
N VAL A 225 -9.70 16.17 13.38
CA VAL A 225 -11.01 16.01 14.06
C VAL A 225 -11.79 17.33 14.04
N LYS A 226 -12.54 17.58 12.96
CA LYS A 226 -13.47 18.72 12.86
C LYS A 226 -14.66 18.52 13.81
N GLY A 227 -14.65 19.26 14.93
CA GLY A 227 -15.83 19.60 15.72
C GLY A 227 -16.52 18.45 16.46
N GLY A 228 -16.01 18.11 17.65
CA GLY A 228 -16.82 17.80 18.85
C GLY A 228 -17.91 16.72 18.80
N LYS A 229 -18.08 15.95 17.72
CA LYS A 229 -18.97 14.78 17.71
C LYS A 229 -18.14 13.53 17.88
N LYS A 230 -18.20 12.97 19.11
CA LYS A 230 -17.70 11.63 19.43
C LYS A 230 -18.10 10.65 18.30
N PRO A 231 -17.24 9.67 17.96
CA PRO A 231 -17.63 8.62 17.04
C PRO A 231 -18.91 7.97 17.56
N ARG A 232 -19.94 7.90 16.70
CA ARG A 232 -21.11 7.06 16.97
C ARG A 232 -20.56 5.64 17.07
N ARG A 233 -20.48 5.12 18.29
CA ARG A 233 -20.35 3.68 18.51
C ARG A 233 -21.57 3.04 17.84
N GLY A 234 -21.33 2.38 16.71
CA GLY A 234 -22.21 1.32 16.22
C GLY A 234 -22.01 0.07 17.06
#